data_AF-B2GKA1-F1
#
_entry.id   AF-B2GKA1-F1
#
_cell.length_a   1.000
_cell.length_b   1.000
_cell.length_c   1.000
_cell.angle_alpha   90.00
_cell.angle_beta   90.00
_cell.angle_gamma   90.00
#
_symmetry.space_group_name_H-M   'P 1'
#
loop_
_entity.id
_entity.type
_entity.pdbx_description
1 polymer ?
#
loop_
_entity_poly.entity_id
_entity_poly.type
_entity_poly.pdbx_seq_one_letter_code
_entity_poly.pdbx_strand_id
1 'polypeptide(L)'
;MFAIAHHATSPQCGTRSPNGGRTENTRSHVMRHLTRLSTRTTAVAAGALLLAGGLAGPATASAPAPEPTPQAASDGCPNDSPEYALRMAAPLLTPPFGPDVPNDPGWAIDSADTSTYNGCAALSWISVSTNGATASSPETIMLFSHGIFLGTASTTPFGFEPKVERLDDANLRVTYRYPLEGDANAAPRGRAVSEFYYDEDSGSVVHTGEFPPQ
;
A
#
# COMPACT_ATOMS: atom_id res chain seq x y z
N MET A 1 39.27 15.36 46.55
CA MET A 1 38.02 14.74 47.05
C MET A 1 37.80 13.44 46.29
N PHE A 2 37.36 12.41 47.01
CA PHE A 2 37.40 10.97 46.71
C PHE A 2 36.96 10.49 45.32
N ALA A 3 37.67 9.48 44.83
CA ALA A 3 37.36 8.57 43.73
C ALA A 3 36.42 7.45 44.19
N ILE A 4 35.52 6.96 43.31
CA ILE A 4 35.13 5.54 43.25
C ILE A 4 34.84 5.16 41.79
N ALA A 5 35.68 4.29 41.25
CA ALA A 5 35.46 3.53 40.03
C ALA A 5 34.70 2.24 40.38
N HIS A 6 33.65 1.91 39.63
CA HIS A 6 33.01 0.60 39.70
C HIS A 6 33.29 -0.18 38.41
N HIS A 7 34.19 -1.14 38.52
CA HIS A 7 34.35 -2.27 37.61
C HIS A 7 33.39 -3.39 38.02
N ALA A 8 32.64 -3.95 37.06
CA ALA A 8 32.00 -5.26 37.12
C ALA A 8 31.91 -5.78 35.68
N THR A 9 32.87 -6.56 35.19
CA THR A 9 32.97 -8.04 35.23
C THR A 9 31.85 -8.74 34.44
N SER A 10 32.12 -8.98 33.16
CA SER A 10 31.45 -9.98 32.34
C SER A 10 31.82 -11.40 32.76
N PRO A 11 30.91 -12.38 32.66
CA PRO A 11 31.28 -13.79 32.50
C PRO A 11 31.02 -14.27 31.07
N GLN A 12 32.10 -14.74 30.41
CA GLN A 12 32.01 -15.66 29.26
C GLN A 12 32.11 -17.11 29.78
N CYS A 13 31.20 -17.98 29.34
CA CYS A 13 31.36 -19.45 29.25
C CYS A 13 30.07 -20.01 28.60
N GLY A 14 30.02 -20.91 27.62
CA GLY A 14 31.00 -21.66 26.86
C GLY A 14 30.29 -22.56 25.82
N THR A 15 30.98 -22.84 24.72
CA THR A 15 30.99 -24.07 23.89
C THR A 15 29.74 -24.98 23.74
N ARG A 16 29.23 -25.14 22.51
CA ARG A 16 29.17 -26.43 21.75
C ARG A 16 28.55 -26.28 20.34
N SER A 17 29.26 -26.80 19.34
CA SER A 17 28.78 -27.19 17.99
C SER A 17 28.55 -28.72 17.97
N PRO A 18 28.13 -29.45 16.90
CA PRO A 18 27.36 -29.15 15.68
C PRO A 18 26.16 -30.13 15.47
N ASN A 19 25.28 -29.87 14.50
CA ASN A 19 24.58 -30.85 13.62
C ASN A 19 23.61 -30.05 12.74
N GLY A 20 23.64 -30.11 11.40
CA GLY A 20 23.60 -31.33 10.61
C GLY A 20 22.17 -31.52 10.08
N GLY A 21 21.73 -30.61 9.20
CA GLY A 21 20.36 -30.55 8.69
C GLY A 21 20.32 -30.47 7.16
N ARG A 22 20.30 -31.66 6.55
CA ARG A 22 19.99 -32.00 5.15
C ARG A 22 18.80 -31.20 4.61
N THR A 23 18.95 -30.55 3.45
CA THR A 23 17.84 -30.39 2.50
C THR A 23 18.32 -30.66 1.08
N GLU A 24 17.71 -31.70 0.52
CA GLU A 24 17.92 -32.18 -0.84
C GLU A 24 17.35 -31.19 -1.85
N ASN A 25 18.15 -30.94 -2.88
CA ASN A 25 17.84 -30.09 -4.01
C ASN A 25 16.91 -30.87 -4.97
N THR A 26 15.59 -30.70 -4.82
CA THR A 26 14.61 -31.32 -5.72
C THR A 26 14.29 -30.41 -6.88
N ARG A 27 14.84 -30.83 -8.03
CA ARG A 27 14.47 -30.55 -9.43
C ARG A 27 13.23 -29.69 -9.67
N SER A 28 13.50 -28.54 -10.27
CA SER A 28 12.56 -27.67 -10.96
C SER A 28 11.89 -28.39 -12.15
N HIS A 29 10.57 -28.57 -12.07
CA HIS A 29 9.75 -29.00 -13.20
C HIS A 29 9.29 -27.76 -13.97
N VAL A 30 9.92 -27.55 -15.13
CA VAL A 30 9.49 -26.58 -16.15
C VAL A 30 8.22 -27.13 -16.82
N MET A 31 7.04 -26.71 -16.34
CA MET A 31 5.76 -26.99 -17.00
C MET A 31 5.45 -25.85 -17.97
N ARG A 32 5.67 -26.12 -19.26
CA ARG A 32 5.29 -25.27 -20.39
C ARG A 32 3.77 -25.23 -20.48
N HIS A 33 3.14 -24.10 -20.15
CA HIS A 33 1.72 -23.89 -20.40
C HIS A 33 1.50 -23.30 -21.80
N LEU A 34 0.81 -24.08 -22.63
CA LEU A 34 0.34 -23.74 -23.97
C LEU A 34 -0.77 -22.69 -23.89
N THR A 35 -0.52 -21.49 -24.42
CA THR A 35 -1.53 -20.44 -24.54
C THR A 35 -2.48 -20.76 -25.70
N ARG A 36 -3.72 -21.14 -25.40
CA ARG A 36 -4.82 -21.19 -26.39
C ARG A 36 -5.26 -19.77 -26.71
N LEU A 37 -5.02 -19.30 -27.93
CA LEU A 37 -5.66 -18.09 -28.46
C LEU A 37 -7.14 -18.40 -28.73
N SER A 38 -8.05 -17.66 -28.09
CA SER A 38 -9.49 -17.73 -28.35
C SER A 38 -9.93 -16.45 -29.05
N THR A 39 -10.12 -16.54 -30.36
CA THR A 39 -10.67 -15.48 -31.21
C THR A 39 -12.14 -15.24 -30.84
N ARG A 40 -12.51 -14.00 -30.48
CA ARG A 40 -13.92 -13.59 -30.38
C ARG A 40 -14.27 -12.67 -31.54
N THR A 41 -15.16 -13.15 -32.39
CA THR A 41 -15.77 -12.46 -33.52
C THR A 41 -17.24 -12.23 -33.21
N THR A 42 -17.71 -10.98 -33.18
CA THR A 42 -19.15 -10.62 -33.27
C THR A 42 -19.22 -9.21 -33.86
N ALA A 43 -19.47 -9.05 -35.16
CA ALA A 43 -20.79 -8.99 -35.82
C ALA A 43 -21.50 -7.65 -35.62
N VAL A 44 -21.46 -6.83 -36.68
CA VAL A 44 -22.18 -5.56 -36.86
C VAL A 44 -23.60 -5.86 -37.33
N ALA A 45 -24.61 -5.23 -36.73
CA ALA A 45 -25.96 -5.18 -37.28
C ALA A 45 -26.43 -3.72 -37.38
N ALA A 46 -26.58 -3.26 -38.62
CA ALA A 46 -27.22 -2.01 -38.98
C ALA A 46 -28.74 -2.21 -39.10
N GLY A 47 -29.53 -1.23 -38.69
CA GLY A 47 -30.98 -1.18 -38.92
C GLY A 47 -31.47 0.26 -38.91
N ALA A 48 -32.03 0.70 -40.04
CA ALA A 48 -32.42 2.08 -40.34
C ALA A 48 -33.94 2.30 -40.29
N LEU A 49 -34.32 3.54 -39.94
CA LEU A 49 -35.46 4.39 -40.36
C LEU A 49 -36.90 3.80 -40.58
N LEU A 50 -37.93 4.42 -39.98
CA LEU A 50 -38.90 5.33 -40.65
C LEU A 50 -40.08 5.77 -39.72
N LEU A 51 -40.60 6.97 -40.00
CA LEU A 51 -41.69 7.71 -39.32
C LEU A 51 -43.11 7.30 -39.79
N ALA A 52 -44.13 7.37 -38.90
CA ALA A 52 -45.50 7.84 -39.16
C ALA A 52 -46.40 7.75 -37.88
N GLY A 53 -47.39 8.66 -37.76
CA GLY A 53 -48.13 8.98 -36.53
C GLY A 53 -49.46 8.24 -36.27
N GLY A 54 -50.21 8.70 -35.25
CA GLY A 54 -51.58 8.26 -34.94
C GLY A 54 -51.99 8.49 -33.47
N LEU A 55 -53.12 9.19 -33.25
CA LEU A 55 -53.74 9.58 -31.97
C LEU A 55 -54.49 8.42 -31.28
N ALA A 56 -54.33 8.25 -29.96
CA ALA A 56 -55.38 7.85 -28.98
C ALA A 56 -54.74 7.57 -27.59
N GLY A 57 -55.21 8.25 -26.53
CA GLY A 57 -55.07 7.76 -25.14
C GLY A 57 -56.06 6.60 -24.87
N PRO A 58 -56.06 5.92 -23.70
CA PRO A 58 -55.74 6.46 -22.37
C PRO A 58 -54.93 5.53 -21.43
N ALA A 59 -54.70 6.00 -20.20
CA ALA A 59 -54.27 5.25 -19.00
C ALA A 59 -52.84 4.69 -19.00
N THR A 60 -51.88 5.53 -18.63
CA THR A 60 -50.64 5.07 -18.00
C THR A 60 -50.97 4.47 -16.63
N ALA A 61 -51.19 3.16 -16.60
CA ALA A 61 -50.88 2.38 -15.42
C ALA A 61 -49.41 2.68 -15.06
N SER A 62 -49.17 3.17 -13.84
CA SER A 62 -47.81 3.28 -13.33
C SER A 62 -47.20 1.89 -13.30
N ALA A 63 -46.32 1.62 -14.25
CA ALA A 63 -45.42 0.48 -14.18
C ALA A 63 -44.66 0.59 -12.85
N PRO A 64 -44.51 -0.50 -12.07
CA PRO A 64 -43.62 -0.49 -10.92
C PRO A 64 -42.25 0.02 -11.38
N ALA A 65 -41.70 1.01 -10.67
CA ALA A 65 -40.31 1.38 -10.83
C ALA A 65 -39.48 0.09 -10.65
N PRO A 66 -38.46 -0.17 -11.50
CA PRO A 66 -37.58 -1.30 -11.26
C PRO A 66 -36.99 -1.14 -9.86
N GLU A 67 -37.28 -2.09 -8.97
CA GLU A 67 -36.54 -2.21 -7.72
C GLU A 67 -35.06 -2.31 -8.07
N PRO A 68 -34.17 -1.59 -7.34
CA PRO A 68 -32.73 -1.73 -7.56
C PRO A 68 -32.40 -3.21 -7.35
N THR A 69 -32.06 -3.88 -8.43
CA THR A 69 -31.60 -5.27 -8.39
C THR A 69 -30.41 -5.27 -7.44
N PRO A 70 -30.39 -6.12 -6.39
CA PRO A 70 -29.21 -6.29 -5.59
C PRO A 70 -28.05 -6.56 -6.53
N GLN A 71 -27.09 -5.63 -6.56
CA GLN A 71 -25.89 -5.77 -7.38
C GLN A 71 -25.27 -7.11 -6.99
N ALA A 72 -25.22 -8.04 -7.93
CA ALA A 72 -24.58 -9.33 -7.71
C ALA A 72 -23.20 -9.04 -7.10
N ALA A 73 -22.93 -9.63 -5.94
CA ALA A 73 -21.61 -9.57 -5.31
C ALA A 73 -20.60 -9.97 -6.39
N SER A 74 -19.77 -9.02 -6.81
CA SER A 74 -18.70 -9.32 -7.75
C SER A 74 -17.75 -10.26 -7.05
N ASP A 75 -17.36 -11.36 -7.69
CA ASP A 75 -16.27 -12.26 -7.26
C ASP A 75 -14.88 -11.55 -7.26
N GLY A 76 -14.86 -10.22 -7.30
CA GLY A 76 -13.69 -9.37 -7.33
C GLY A 76 -13.55 -8.60 -6.02
N CYS A 77 -12.31 -8.34 -5.64
CA CYS A 77 -12.02 -7.60 -4.42
C CYS A 77 -12.45 -6.14 -4.57
N PRO A 78 -12.92 -5.50 -3.49
CA PRO A 78 -13.29 -4.10 -3.54
C PRO A 78 -12.09 -3.25 -3.99
N ASN A 79 -12.33 -2.32 -4.93
CA ASN A 79 -11.33 -1.37 -5.42
C ASN A 79 -9.99 -1.98 -5.86
N ASP A 80 -9.95 -3.16 -6.47
CA ASP A 80 -8.69 -3.83 -6.85
C ASP A 80 -7.87 -3.11 -7.95
N SER A 81 -8.27 -1.92 -8.41
CA SER A 81 -7.42 -1.06 -9.25
C SER A 81 -6.52 -0.19 -8.35
N PRO A 82 -5.19 -0.41 -8.36
CA PRO A 82 -4.27 0.40 -7.57
C PRO A 82 -4.32 1.89 -7.94
N GLU A 83 -4.45 2.21 -9.23
CA GLU A 83 -4.50 3.59 -9.72
C GLU A 83 -5.79 4.29 -9.27
N TYR A 84 -6.91 3.57 -9.26
CA TYR A 84 -8.16 4.11 -8.75
C TYR A 84 -8.08 4.38 -7.24
N ALA A 85 -7.57 3.42 -6.47
CA ALA A 85 -7.40 3.55 -5.02
C ALA A 85 -6.48 4.74 -4.67
N LEU A 86 -5.35 4.87 -5.36
CA LEU A 86 -4.44 6.00 -5.22
C LEU A 86 -5.13 7.33 -5.55
N ARG A 87 -5.83 7.45 -6.68
CA ARG A 87 -6.51 8.70 -7.05
C ARG A 87 -7.58 9.13 -6.05
N MET A 88 -8.28 8.17 -5.44
CA MET A 88 -9.30 8.47 -4.44
C MET A 88 -8.70 8.89 -3.09
N ALA A 89 -7.57 8.30 -2.71
CA ALA A 89 -6.92 8.58 -1.43
C ALA A 89 -5.95 9.76 -1.47
N ALA A 90 -5.30 10.05 -2.61
CA ALA A 90 -4.30 11.11 -2.76
C ALA A 90 -4.76 12.51 -2.29
N PRO A 91 -6.01 12.96 -2.55
CA PRO A 91 -6.50 14.25 -2.05
C PRO A 91 -6.57 14.36 -0.51
N LEU A 92 -6.48 13.24 0.21
CA LEU A 92 -6.51 13.18 1.67
C LEU A 92 -5.11 13.30 2.30
N LEU A 93 -4.05 13.28 1.49
CA LEU A 93 -2.68 13.41 1.97
C LEU A 93 -2.38 14.84 2.42
N THR A 94 -1.70 14.97 3.55
CA THR A 94 -1.08 16.24 3.94
C THR A 94 0.09 16.56 3.02
N PRO A 95 0.42 17.85 2.80
CA PRO A 95 1.59 18.23 2.02
C PRO A 95 2.90 17.60 2.54
N PRO A 96 3.82 17.18 1.65
CA PRO A 96 5.02 16.43 2.04
C PRO A 96 5.99 17.20 2.95
N PHE A 97 6.06 18.52 2.81
CA PHE A 97 6.98 19.36 3.60
C PHE A 97 6.28 20.17 4.70
N GLY A 98 4.99 19.92 4.93
CA GLY A 98 4.16 20.69 5.85
C GLY A 98 3.45 21.88 5.19
N PRO A 99 2.46 22.48 5.86
CA PRO A 99 1.56 23.47 5.26
C PRO A 99 2.21 24.83 4.97
N ASP A 100 3.33 25.14 5.62
CA ASP A 100 3.96 26.47 5.59
C ASP A 100 5.16 26.56 4.64
N VAL A 101 5.48 25.49 3.90
CA VAL A 101 6.61 25.48 2.97
C VAL A 101 6.21 26.10 1.63
N PRO A 102 6.79 27.25 1.26
CA PRO A 102 6.46 27.90 0.00
C PRO A 102 6.99 27.06 -1.18
N ASN A 103 6.21 27.02 -2.27
CA ASN A 103 6.54 26.24 -3.47
C ASN A 103 6.73 24.74 -3.21
N ASP A 104 5.92 24.15 -2.32
CA ASP A 104 5.88 22.71 -2.13
C ASP A 104 5.61 22.02 -3.49
N PRO A 105 6.54 21.16 -3.97
CA PRO A 105 6.38 20.48 -5.26
C PRO A 105 5.25 19.44 -5.24
N GLY A 106 4.73 19.09 -4.06
CA GLY A 106 3.65 18.14 -3.85
C GLY A 106 4.09 16.68 -4.01
N TRP A 107 3.12 15.79 -3.83
CA TRP A 107 3.27 14.37 -4.06
C TRP A 107 3.28 14.02 -5.56
N ALA A 108 4.15 13.11 -5.97
CA ALA A 108 4.26 12.61 -7.34
C ALA A 108 3.28 11.46 -7.58
N ILE A 109 1.99 11.75 -7.55
CA ILE A 109 0.90 10.76 -7.61
C ILE A 109 1.01 9.88 -8.87
N ASP A 110 1.33 10.46 -10.02
CA ASP A 110 1.39 9.72 -11.29
C ASP A 110 2.58 8.73 -11.37
N SER A 111 3.56 8.85 -10.48
CA SER A 111 4.73 7.98 -10.41
C SER A 111 4.84 7.22 -9.08
N ALA A 112 3.74 7.13 -8.32
CA ALA A 112 3.71 6.33 -7.11
C ALA A 112 3.97 4.85 -7.39
N ASP A 113 4.64 4.17 -6.46
CA ASP A 113 4.76 2.72 -6.51
C ASP A 113 3.49 2.07 -5.97
N THR A 114 2.67 1.58 -6.90
CA THR A 114 1.42 0.88 -6.61
C THR A 114 1.54 -0.64 -6.63
N SER A 115 2.75 -1.18 -6.87
CA SER A 115 2.97 -2.62 -7.09
C SER A 115 2.69 -3.49 -5.85
N THR A 116 2.65 -2.87 -4.67
CA THR A 116 2.41 -3.51 -3.37
C THR A 116 0.95 -3.44 -2.93
N TYR A 117 0.10 -2.75 -3.68
CA TYR A 117 -1.33 -2.66 -3.44
C TYR A 117 -2.02 -3.97 -3.83
N ASN A 118 -3.02 -4.35 -3.02
CA ASN A 118 -3.91 -5.46 -3.31
C ASN A 118 -5.26 -5.14 -2.64
N GLY A 119 -6.32 -5.06 -3.45
CA GLY A 119 -7.67 -4.74 -2.95
C GLY A 119 -8.30 -5.88 -2.13
N CYS A 120 -7.71 -7.07 -2.15
CA CYS A 120 -8.16 -8.24 -1.38
C CYS A 120 -7.44 -8.41 -0.04
N ALA A 121 -6.27 -7.81 0.13
CA ALA A 121 -5.41 -8.09 1.28
C ALA A 121 -5.96 -7.42 2.54
N ALA A 122 -5.75 -8.07 3.70
CA ALA A 122 -6.07 -7.46 4.99
C ALA A 122 -5.29 -6.16 5.22
N LEU A 123 -4.03 -6.12 4.80
CA LEU A 123 -3.23 -4.90 4.77
C LEU A 123 -2.37 -4.83 3.49
N SER A 124 -2.51 -3.76 2.72
CA SER A 124 -1.66 -3.43 1.59
C SER A 124 -1.24 -1.96 1.63
N TRP A 125 -0.27 -1.57 0.80
CA TRP A 125 0.22 -0.19 0.79
C TRP A 125 0.58 0.30 -0.60
N ILE A 126 0.63 1.63 -0.72
CA ILE A 126 1.19 2.36 -1.87
C ILE A 126 2.25 3.32 -1.35
N SER A 127 3.40 3.36 -2.01
CA SER A 127 4.50 4.27 -1.70
C SER A 127 4.45 5.50 -2.61
N VAL A 128 4.45 6.69 -2.04
CA VAL A 128 4.36 7.95 -2.80
C VAL A 128 5.50 8.88 -2.41
N SER A 129 6.36 9.18 -3.38
CA SER A 129 7.45 10.15 -3.26
C SER A 129 7.01 11.56 -3.67
N THR A 130 7.81 12.57 -3.35
CA THR A 130 7.58 13.95 -3.79
C THR A 130 7.97 14.17 -5.25
N ASN A 131 7.37 15.16 -5.91
CA ASN A 131 7.86 15.60 -7.23
C ASN A 131 9.31 16.09 -7.13
N GLY A 132 10.18 15.59 -8.01
CA GLY A 132 11.61 15.90 -7.97
C GLY A 132 12.37 15.29 -6.78
N ALA A 133 11.86 14.19 -6.21
CA ALA A 133 12.45 13.53 -5.06
C ALA A 133 13.96 13.25 -5.22
N THR A 134 14.68 13.40 -4.11
CA THR A 134 16.05 12.94 -3.91
C THR A 134 16.07 11.88 -2.82
N ALA A 135 17.22 11.25 -2.57
CA ALA A 135 17.32 10.19 -1.56
C ALA A 135 16.91 10.61 -0.14
N SER A 136 16.94 11.91 0.19
CA SER A 136 16.53 12.45 1.48
C SER A 136 15.14 13.11 1.47
N SER A 137 14.47 13.12 0.32
CA SER A 137 13.10 13.64 0.24
C SER A 137 12.15 12.80 1.07
N PRO A 138 11.04 13.39 1.56
CA PRO A 138 10.00 12.63 2.19
C PRO A 138 9.35 11.61 1.25
N GLU A 139 8.88 10.52 1.83
CA GLU A 139 8.01 9.55 1.19
C GLU A 139 6.88 9.21 2.15
N THR A 140 5.67 9.05 1.64
CA THR A 140 4.53 8.58 2.44
C THR A 140 4.12 7.18 2.02
N ILE A 141 3.77 6.38 3.03
CA ILE A 141 3.24 5.02 2.86
C ILE A 141 1.74 5.11 3.14
N MET A 142 0.93 4.96 2.10
CA MET A 142 -0.52 4.93 2.18
C MET A 142 -0.98 3.52 2.50
N LEU A 143 -1.77 3.34 3.56
CA LEU A 143 -2.22 2.04 4.04
C LEU A 143 -3.67 1.77 3.63
N PHE A 144 -3.92 0.56 3.17
CA PHE A 144 -5.23 0.11 2.71
C PHE A 144 -5.57 -1.26 3.31
N SER A 145 -6.85 -1.47 3.62
CA SER A 145 -7.40 -2.80 3.92
C SER A 145 -8.58 -3.07 3.01
N HIS A 146 -8.57 -4.21 2.32
CA HIS A 146 -9.65 -4.61 1.41
C HIS A 146 -10.06 -3.48 0.44
N GLY A 147 -9.07 -2.76 -0.08
CA GLY A 147 -9.25 -1.63 -1.01
C GLY A 147 -9.85 -0.35 -0.39
N ILE A 148 -9.93 -0.26 0.93
CA ILE A 148 -10.32 0.93 1.68
C ILE A 148 -9.08 1.61 2.23
N PHE A 149 -8.93 2.91 1.98
CA PHE A 149 -7.84 3.72 2.52
C PHE A 149 -8.02 3.94 4.02
N LEU A 150 -7.01 3.59 4.82
CA LEU A 150 -7.03 3.70 6.28
C LEU A 150 -6.24 4.92 6.80
N GLY A 151 -5.42 5.53 5.95
CA GLY A 151 -4.53 6.63 6.32
C GLY A 151 -3.09 6.35 5.91
N THR A 152 -2.15 7.13 6.46
CA THR A 152 -0.72 6.97 6.21
C THR A 152 -0.04 6.28 7.40
N ALA A 153 1.07 5.58 7.14
CA ALA A 153 1.85 4.92 8.20
C ALA A 153 2.36 5.91 9.27
N SER A 154 2.54 7.19 8.92
CA SER A 154 2.84 8.25 9.88
C SER A 154 2.05 9.51 9.52
N THR A 155 1.67 10.29 10.54
CA THR A 155 0.99 11.59 10.34
C THR A 155 1.92 12.65 9.76
N THR A 156 3.20 12.60 10.14
CA THR A 156 4.25 13.46 9.61
C THR A 156 5.13 12.63 8.69
N PRO A 157 5.35 13.05 7.42
CA PRO A 157 6.30 12.41 6.54
C PRO A 157 7.73 12.52 7.09
N PHE A 158 8.48 11.41 7.07
CA PHE A 158 9.90 11.44 7.38
C PHE A 158 10.71 11.58 6.09
N GLY A 159 11.82 12.30 6.16
CA GLY A 159 12.82 12.26 5.09
C GLY A 159 13.38 10.84 4.93
N PHE A 160 13.95 10.58 3.75
CA PHE A 160 14.48 9.29 3.31
C PHE A 160 13.42 8.25 2.99
N GLU A 161 13.59 7.59 1.85
CA GLU A 161 12.78 6.44 1.45
C GLU A 161 12.80 5.38 2.58
N PRO A 162 11.64 5.06 3.16
CA PRO A 162 11.49 3.99 4.13
C PRO A 162 11.53 2.63 3.42
N LYS A 163 11.98 1.60 4.14
CA LYS A 163 11.88 0.23 3.65
C LYS A 163 10.65 -0.44 4.24
N VAL A 164 9.69 -0.83 3.40
CA VAL A 164 8.50 -1.60 3.82
C VAL A 164 8.70 -3.07 3.52
N GLU A 165 8.46 -3.92 4.52
CA GLU A 165 8.53 -5.37 4.44
C GLU A 165 7.17 -5.96 4.87
N ARG A 166 6.58 -6.77 3.99
CA ARG A 166 5.39 -7.55 4.35
C ARG A 166 5.81 -8.71 5.26
N LEU A 167 5.25 -8.79 6.47
CA LEU A 167 5.48 -9.90 7.39
C LEU A 167 4.47 -11.03 7.14
N ASP A 168 3.20 -10.66 6.97
CA ASP A 168 2.10 -11.54 6.57
C ASP A 168 0.98 -10.74 5.86
N ASP A 169 -0.24 -11.28 5.79
CA ASP A 169 -1.35 -10.62 5.09
C ASP A 169 -1.85 -9.34 5.78
N ALA A 170 -1.80 -9.30 7.12
CA ALA A 170 -2.31 -8.22 7.94
C ALA A 170 -1.21 -7.38 8.61
N ASN A 171 0.07 -7.77 8.48
CA ASN A 171 1.19 -7.15 9.18
C ASN A 171 2.30 -6.66 8.24
N LEU A 172 2.74 -5.43 8.45
CA LEU A 172 3.87 -4.79 7.76
C LEU A 172 4.91 -4.34 8.79
N ARG A 173 6.19 -4.40 8.40
CA ARG A 173 7.29 -3.73 9.09
C ARG A 173 7.81 -2.60 8.22
N VAL A 174 7.99 -1.44 8.81
CA VAL A 174 8.60 -0.28 8.16
C VAL A 174 9.88 0.09 8.89
N THR A 175 10.98 0.13 8.15
CA THR A 175 12.26 0.64 8.66
C THR A 175 12.50 2.03 8.09
N TYR A 176 12.45 3.04 8.96
CA TYR A 176 12.78 4.42 8.62
C TYR A 176 14.27 4.68 8.80
N ARG A 177 14.81 5.60 8.00
CA ARG A 177 16.20 6.07 8.11
C ARG A 177 16.20 7.52 8.53
N TYR A 178 17.18 7.92 9.33
CA TYR A 178 17.36 9.31 9.73
C TYR A 178 18.83 9.60 10.02
N PRO A 179 19.29 10.85 9.87
CA PRO A 179 20.67 11.21 10.12
C PRO A 179 20.93 11.22 11.63
N LEU A 180 22.06 10.67 12.04
CA LEU A 180 22.64 10.93 13.35
C LEU A 180 23.53 12.16 13.29
N GLU A 181 23.94 12.67 14.46
CA GLU A 181 24.92 13.75 14.52
C GLU A 181 26.20 13.37 13.74
N GLY A 182 26.62 14.27 12.85
CA GLY A 182 27.79 14.10 11.99
C GLY A 182 27.56 13.24 10.73
N ASP A 183 26.36 12.71 10.48
CA ASP A 183 26.08 11.99 9.25
C ASP A 183 26.03 12.93 8.03
N ALA A 184 26.55 12.45 6.90
CA ALA A 184 26.24 13.06 5.63
C ALA A 184 24.78 12.79 5.27
N ASN A 185 24.07 13.79 4.74
CA ASN A 185 22.68 13.62 4.32
C ASN A 185 22.51 12.46 3.32
N ALA A 186 23.47 12.20 2.45
CA ALA A 186 23.40 11.08 1.50
C ALA A 186 23.56 9.68 2.14
N ALA A 187 23.95 9.60 3.42
CA ALA A 187 24.28 8.34 4.09
C ALA A 187 23.84 8.33 5.57
N PRO A 188 22.52 8.42 5.86
CA PRO A 188 22.02 8.35 7.23
C PRO A 188 22.25 6.97 7.85
N ARG A 189 22.77 6.93 9.07
CA ARG A 189 22.99 5.69 9.84
C ARG A 189 21.85 5.36 10.80
N GLY A 190 21.08 6.35 11.26
CA GLY A 190 19.96 6.15 12.18
C GLY A 190 18.88 5.25 11.56
N ARG A 191 18.29 4.39 12.39
CA ARG A 191 17.19 3.49 12.02
C ARG A 191 16.13 3.49 13.10
N ALA A 192 14.87 3.52 12.71
CA ALA A 192 13.72 3.31 13.57
C ALA A 192 12.81 2.28 12.91
N VAL A 193 12.26 1.35 13.69
CA VAL A 193 11.45 0.24 13.17
C VAL A 193 10.05 0.34 13.75
N SER A 194 9.07 0.43 12.86
CA SER A 194 7.64 0.41 13.17
C SER A 194 7.02 -0.86 12.61
N GLU A 195 6.03 -1.40 13.32
CA GLU A 195 5.15 -2.44 12.81
C GLU A 195 3.71 -1.95 12.77
N PHE A 196 3.02 -2.32 11.71
CA PHE A 196 1.64 -1.95 11.42
C PHE A 196 0.83 -3.20 11.22
N TYR A 197 -0.27 -3.31 11.97
CA TYR A 197 -1.18 -4.44 11.98
C TYR A 197 -2.59 -3.95 11.68
N TYR A 198 -3.32 -4.61 10.77
CA TYR A 198 -4.74 -4.35 10.59
C TYR A 198 -5.57 -5.10 11.63
N ASP A 199 -6.20 -4.37 12.54
CA ASP A 199 -7.11 -4.90 13.55
C ASP A 199 -8.53 -5.02 12.98
N GLU A 200 -9.00 -6.24 12.75
CA GLU A 200 -10.31 -6.51 12.17
C GLU A 200 -11.46 -6.06 13.08
N ASP A 201 -11.28 -6.15 14.40
CA ASP A 201 -12.32 -5.80 15.38
C ASP A 201 -12.63 -4.29 15.37
N SER A 202 -11.60 -3.44 15.27
CA SER A 202 -11.75 -1.98 15.16
C SER A 202 -11.80 -1.46 13.71
N GLY A 203 -11.47 -2.29 12.72
CA GLY A 203 -11.37 -1.91 11.32
C GLY A 203 -10.30 -0.86 11.05
N SER A 204 -9.20 -0.88 11.82
CA SER A 204 -8.17 0.17 11.83
C SER A 204 -6.76 -0.41 11.84
N VAL A 205 -5.75 0.40 11.51
CA VAL A 205 -4.35 0.01 11.66
C VAL A 205 -3.86 0.37 13.07
N VAL A 206 -3.26 -0.59 13.75
CA VAL A 206 -2.50 -0.40 15.00
C VAL A 206 -1.02 -0.27 14.66
N HIS A 207 -0.38 0.73 15.26
CA HIS A 207 1.06 0.96 15.17
C HIS A 207 1.75 0.52 16.46
N THR A 208 2.91 -0.13 16.33
CA THR A 208 3.86 -0.39 17.41
C THR A 208 5.29 -0.11 16.97
N GLY A 209 6.21 0.00 17.93
CA GLY A 209 7.61 0.32 17.65
C GLY A 209 7.88 1.82 17.64
N GLU A 210 8.94 2.22 16.94
CA GLU A 210 9.51 3.57 17.02
C GLU A 210 9.47 4.28 15.67
N PHE A 211 9.09 5.56 15.69
CA PHE A 211 9.35 6.49 14.60
C PHE A 211 10.72 7.16 14.77
N PRO A 212 11.31 7.71 13.69
CA PRO A 212 12.47 8.59 13.81
C PRO A 212 12.24 9.71 14.84
N PRO A 213 13.29 10.13 15.58
CA PRO A 213 13.22 11.32 16.42
C PRO A 213 12.77 12.56 15.61
N GLN A 214 12.03 13.47 16.24
CA GLN A 214 11.54 14.72 15.66
C GLN A 214 12.27 15.92 16.25
#